data_AF-A0A3C0BUL6-F1
#
_entry.id   AF-A0A3C0BUL6-F1
#
_cell.length_a   1.000
_cell.length_b   1.000
_cell.length_c   1.000
_cell.angle_alpha   90.00
_cell.angle_beta   90.00
_cell.angle_gamma   90.00
#
_symmetry.space_group_name_H-M   'P 1'
#
loop_
_entity.id
_entity.type
_entity.pdbx_description
1 polymer ?
#
loop_
_entity_poly.entity_id
_entity_poly.type
_entity_poly.pdbx_seq_one_letter_code
_entity_poly.pdbx_strand_id
1 'polypeptide(L)' 'MAATHPTALRGTLVSFTDDPFLVDPAGAFVHETDGLVVCRNGIIEAVGAY' A
#
# COMPACT_ATOMS: atom_id res chain seq x y z
N MET A 1 16.42 -20.55 12.97
CA MET A 1 15.90 -19.41 12.19
C MET A 1 15.03 -18.58 13.14
N ALA A 2 15.36 -17.30 13.37
CA ALA A 2 14.54 -16.44 14.23
C ALA A 2 13.18 -16.21 13.57
N ALA A 3 12.09 -16.24 14.35
CA ALA A 3 10.77 -15.95 13.84
C ALA A 3 10.71 -14.47 13.41
N THR A 4 10.44 -14.22 12.13
CA THR A 4 10.24 -12.87 11.60
C THR A 4 8.80 -12.44 11.88
N HIS A 5 8.66 -11.57 12.88
CA HIS A 5 7.39 -10.92 13.17
C HIS A 5 7.00 -9.99 12.01
N PRO A 6 5.71 -9.92 11.66
CA PRO A 6 5.26 -8.95 10.67
C PRO A 6 5.50 -7.54 11.23
N THR A 7 5.95 -6.64 10.36
CA THR A 7 6.02 -5.21 10.65
C THR A 7 4.88 -4.50 9.93
N ALA A 8 4.49 -3.33 10.44
CA ALA A 8 3.45 -2.53 9.82
C ALA A 8 3.89 -1.08 9.67
N LEU A 9 3.51 -0.46 8.56
CA LEU A 9 3.64 0.97 8.29
C LEU A 9 2.23 1.55 8.28
N ARG A 10 1.99 2.63 9.03
CA ARG A 10 0.70 3.33 9.06
C ARG A 10 0.90 4.79 8.70
N GLY A 11 -0.03 5.34 7.93
CA GLY A 11 -0.05 6.75 7.55
C GLY A 11 -0.77 6.97 6.22
N THR A 12 -0.54 8.12 5.59
CA THR A 12 -1.11 8.40 4.27
C THR A 12 -0.41 7.57 3.19
N LEU A 13 -1.19 6.83 2.41
CA LEU A 13 -0.72 5.99 1.31
C LEU A 13 -1.25 6.51 -0.03
N VAL A 14 -0.37 6.54 -1.03
CA VAL A 14 -0.73 6.81 -2.43
C VAL A 14 -0.14 5.72 -3.29
N SER A 15 -0.98 5.04 -4.08
CA SER A 15 -0.55 3.97 -4.98
C SER A 15 -1.25 4.09 -6.33
N PHE A 16 -0.51 3.92 -7.42
CA PHE A 16 -1.07 3.89 -8.76
C PHE A 16 -1.66 2.51 -9.08
N THR A 17 -2.85 2.51 -9.67
CA THR A 17 -3.57 1.29 -10.08
C THR A 17 -3.70 1.16 -11.59
N ASP A 18 -3.35 2.22 -12.33
CA ASP A 18 -3.39 2.26 -13.80
C ASP A 18 -2.34 3.24 -14.34
N ASP A 19 -2.18 3.29 -15.66
CA ASP A 19 -1.33 4.26 -16.36
C ASP A 19 -2.06 5.61 -16.52
N PRO A 20 -1.63 6.68 -15.82
CA PRO A 20 -2.30 7.98 -15.87
C PRO A 20 -2.23 8.67 -17.25
N PHE A 21 -1.45 8.16 -18.21
CA PHE A 21 -1.43 8.66 -19.58
C PHE A 21 -2.46 7.97 -20.49
N LEU A 22 -3.03 6.85 -20.05
CA LEU A 22 -4.01 6.06 -20.80
C LEU A 22 -5.45 6.19 -20.26
N VAL A 23 -5.61 6.57 -18.99
CA VAL A 23 -6.91 6.79 -18.33
C VAL A 23 -7.03 8.21 -17.76
N ASP A 24 -8.17 8.56 -17.17
CA ASP A 24 -8.29 9.80 -16.38
C ASP A 24 -7.30 9.76 -15.20
N PRO A 25 -6.33 10.70 -15.11
CA PRO A 25 -5.34 10.72 -14.05
C PRO A 25 -5.93 10.72 -12.64
N ALA A 26 -7.13 11.32 -12.46
CA ALA A 26 -7.80 11.35 -11.17
C ALA A 26 -8.29 9.97 -10.70
N GLY A 27 -8.45 9.01 -11.62
CA GLY A 27 -8.81 7.63 -11.33
C GLY A 27 -7.64 6.63 -11.40
N ALA A 28 -6.43 7.08 -11.77
CA ALA A 28 -5.26 6.21 -11.95
C ALA A 28 -4.54 5.86 -10.62
N PHE A 29 -5.01 6.40 -9.49
CA PHE A 29 -4.41 6.16 -8.19
C PHE A 29 -5.47 6.04 -7.08
N VAL A 30 -5.06 5.37 -6.00
CA VAL A 30 -5.79 5.31 -4.74
C VAL A 30 -5.05 6.15 -3.72
N HIS A 31 -5.80 6.95 -2.95
CA HIS A 31 -5.28 7.75 -1.84
C HIS A 31 -6.00 7.36 -0.56
N GLU A 32 -5.28 6.69 0.33
CA GLU A 32 -5.75 6.32 1.66
C GLU A 32 -5.15 7.28 2.68
N THR A 33 -5.98 8.11 3.32
CA THR A 33 -5.49 9.11 4.29
C THR A 33 -4.94 8.46 5.57
N ASP A 34 -5.51 7.32 5.96
CA ASP A 34 -5.08 6.47 7.08
C ASP A 34 -5.01 5.01 6.63
N GLY A 35 -3.92 4.69 5.92
CA GLY A 35 -3.66 3.36 5.40
C GLY A 35 -2.70 2.57 6.28
N LEU A 36 -2.76 1.25 6.15
CA LEU A 36 -1.88 0.29 6.80
C LEU A 36 -1.25 -0.64 5.75
N VAL A 37 0.07 -0.79 5.79
CA VAL A 37 0.84 -1.79 5.02
C VAL A 37 1.41 -2.80 5.99
N VAL A 38 1.13 -4.09 5.79
CA VAL A 38 1.69 -5.19 6.57
C VAL A 38 2.77 -5.89 5.75
N CYS A 39 3.97 -5.99 6.31
CA CYS A 39 5.12 -6.63 5.68
C CYS A 39 5.59 -7.84 6.49
N ARG A 40 5.91 -8.94 5.81
CA ARG A 40 6.61 -10.10 6.39
C ARG A 40 7.76 -10.49 5.48
N ASN A 41 8.95 -10.69 6.06
CA ASN A 41 10.15 -11.08 5.31
C ASN A 41 10.49 -10.15 4.12
N GLY A 42 10.19 -8.85 4.26
CA GLY A 42 10.40 -7.87 3.19
C GLY A 42 9.37 -7.90 2.05
N ILE A 43 8.30 -8.69 2.19
CA ILE A 43 7.20 -8.80 1.23
C ILE A 43 5.95 -8.15 1.83
N ILE A 44 5.20 -7.42 1.00
CA ILE A 44 3.90 -6.87 1.35
C ILE A 44 2.87 -8.01 1.36
N GLU A 45 2.25 -8.27 2.51
CA GLU A 45 1.19 -9.28 2.67
C GLU A 45 -0.21 -8.67 2.58
N ALA A 46 -0.38 -7.40 2.99
CA ALA A 46 -1.66 -6.70 2.93
C ALA A 46 -1.46 -5.18 2.87
N VAL A 47 -2.40 -4.50 2.19
CA VAL A 47 -2.50 -3.03 2.10
C VAL A 47 -3.97 -2.63 2.12
N GLY A 48 -4.33 -1.56 2.84
CA GLY A 48 -5.67 -0.97 2.77
C GLY A 48 -5.89 0.11 3.82
N ALA A 49 -7.10 0.67 3.82
CA ALA A 49 -7.58 1.58 4.87
C ALA A 49 -7.69 0.86 6.23
N TYR A 50 -7.47 1.60 7.32
CA TYR A 50 -7.59 1.09 8.70
C TYR A 50 -8.42 2.00 9.60
#